data_AF-A0A142CU27-F1
#
_entry.id   AF-A0A142CU27-F1
#
_cell.length_a   1.000
_cell.length_b   1.000
_cell.length_c   1.000
_cell.angle_alpha   90.00
_cell.angle_beta   90.00
_cell.angle_gamma   90.00
#
_symmetry.space_group_name_H-M   'P 1'
#
loop_
_entity.id
_entity.type
_entity.pdbx_description
1 polymer ?
#
loop_
_entity_poly.entity_id
_entity_poly.type
_entity_poly.pdbx_seq_one_letter_code
_entity_poly.pdbx_strand_id
1 'polypeptide(L)' 'MAVLKAIKIEDRDGEILFRCPRCGMVFRSAKAYTRHVNKAHGHLFRK' A
#
# COMPACT_ATOMS: atom_id res chain seq x y z
N MET A 1 11.07 -0.73 11.06
CA MET A 1 10.43 -1.34 9.87
C MET A 1 10.17 -0.21 8.89
N ALA A 2 10.79 -0.22 7.72
CA ALA A 2 10.61 0.86 6.75
C ALA A 2 9.19 0.80 6.19
N VAL A 3 8.37 1.75 6.60
CA VAL A 3 6.95 1.82 6.24
C VAL A 3 6.90 2.45 4.86
N LEU A 4 6.85 1.65 3.79
CA LEU A 4 6.45 2.18 2.48
C LEU A 4 5.13 2.92 2.71
N LYS A 5 5.13 4.24 2.59
CA LYS A 5 3.93 5.05 2.81
C LYS A 5 3.03 4.88 1.59
N ALA A 6 1.83 4.36 1.80
CA ALA A 6 0.84 4.27 0.72
C ALA A 6 0.45 5.67 0.26
N ILE A 7 0.21 5.81 -1.04
CA ILE A 7 -0.40 7.02 -1.60
C ILE A 7 -1.90 6.90 -1.34
N LYS A 8 -2.48 7.85 -0.60
CA LYS A 8 -3.93 7.91 -0.41
C LYS A 8 -4.55 8.54 -1.65
N ILE A 9 -5.58 7.91 -2.19
CA ILE A 9 -6.37 8.38 -3.31
C ILE A 9 -7.83 8.34 -2.88
N GLU A 10 -8.55 9.42 -3.14
CA GLU A 10 -9.99 9.49 -2.92
C GLU A 10 -10.68 9.03 -4.20
N ASP A 11 -11.57 8.04 -4.10
CA ASP A 11 -12.41 7.62 -5.21
C ASP A 11 -13.60 8.58 -5.38
N ARG A 12 -14.35 8.45 -6.48
CA ARG A 12 -15.52 9.31 -6.77
C ARG A 12 -16.61 9.20 -5.71
N ASP A 13 -16.65 8.09 -4.98
CA ASP A 13 -17.59 7.82 -3.88
C ASP A 13 -17.13 8.42 -2.53
N GLY A 14 -15.95 9.07 -2.49
CA GLY A 14 -15.33 9.56 -1.25
C GLY A 14 -14.55 8.49 -0.47
N GLU A 15 -14.43 7.28 -1.02
CA GLU A 15 -13.71 6.18 -0.41
C GLU A 15 -12.18 6.39 -0.48
N ILE A 16 -11.50 6.23 0.66
CA ILE A 16 -10.04 6.37 0.73
C ILE A 16 -9.37 5.06 0.32
N LEU A 17 -8.75 5.09 -0.86
CA LEU A 17 -7.93 4.04 -1.41
C LEU A 17 -6.45 4.24 -1.08
N PHE A 18 -5.71 3.15 -1.01
CA PHE A 18 -4.29 3.07 -0.69
C PHE A 18 -3.55 2.48 -1.88
N ARG A 19 -2.81 3.31 -2.62
CA ARG A 19 -2.01 2.89 -3.76
C ARG A 19 -0.57 2.61 -3.35
N CYS A 20 -0.07 1.46 -3.78
CA CYS A 20 1.33 1.11 -3.64
C CYS A 20 2.18 1.90 -4.65
N PRO A 21 3.17 2.70 -4.19
CA PRO A 21 4.02 3.48 -5.09
C PRO A 21 5.00 2.61 -5.91
N ARG A 22 5.17 1.32 -5.56
CA ARG A 22 6.14 0.44 -6.22
C ARG A 22 5.55 -0.37 -7.36
N CYS A 23 4.35 -0.91 -7.19
CA CYS A 23 3.69 -1.76 -8.18
C CYS A 23 2.39 -1.16 -8.73
N GLY A 24 1.95 -0.01 -8.20
CA GLY A 24 0.73 0.66 -8.64
C GLY A 24 -0.57 0.01 -8.15
N MET A 25 -0.53 -1.12 -7.44
CA MET A 25 -1.72 -1.78 -6.89
C MET A 25 -2.48 -0.87 -5.93
N VAL A 26 -3.81 -0.92 -6.00
CA VAL A 26 -4.70 -0.10 -5.19
C VAL A 26 -5.47 -1.01 -4.22
N PHE A 27 -5.55 -0.58 -2.96
CA PHE A 27 -6.20 -1.31 -1.87
C PHE A 27 -7.23 -0.42 -1.18
N ARG A 28 -8.38 -0.97 -0.81
CA ARG A 28 -9.43 -0.22 -0.08
C ARG A 28 -9.16 -0.06 1.42
N SER A 29 -8.02 -0.56 1.92
CA SER A 29 -7.72 -0.53 3.35
C SER A 29 -6.24 -0.58 3.63
N ALA A 30 -5.81 0.10 4.69
CA ALA A 30 -4.43 0.09 5.16
C ALA A 30 -3.93 -1.33 5.52
N LYS A 31 -4.78 -2.18 6.13
CA LYS A 31 -4.42 -3.57 6.45
C LYS A 31 -4.08 -4.40 5.22
N ALA A 32 -4.88 -4.27 4.15
CA ALA A 32 -4.64 -4.96 2.89
C ALA A 32 -3.34 -4.48 2.23
N TYR A 33 -3.12 -3.16 2.25
CA TYR A 33 -1.87 -2.55 1.79
C TYR A 33 -0.64 -3.06 2.56
N THR A 34 -0.66 -3.03 3.89
CA THR A 34 0.46 -3.51 4.72
C THR A 34 0.76 -4.98 4.46
N ARG A 35 -0.27 -5.83 4.35
CA ARG A 35 -0.09 -7.25 4.00
C ARG A 35 0.53 -7.42 2.62
N HIS A 36 0.09 -6.64 1.64
CA HIS A 36 0.68 -6.64 0.30
C HIS A 36 2.17 -6.24 0.37
N VAL A 37 2.50 -5.14 1.04
CA VAL A 37 3.87 -4.66 1.19
C VAL A 37 4.74 -5.72 1.85
N ASN A 38 4.30 -6.34 2.94
CA ASN A 38 5.07 -7.39 3.61
C ASN A 38 5.28 -8.63 2.72
N LYS A 39 4.28 -9.04 1.93
CA LYS A 39 4.38 -10.26 1.10
C LYS A 39 5.12 -10.01 -0.21
N ALA A 40 4.76 -8.94 -0.94
CA ALA A 40 5.29 -8.64 -2.27
C ALA A 40 6.58 -7.81 -2.22
N HIS A 41 6.75 -6.99 -1.18
CA HIS A 41 7.87 -6.06 -1.05
C HIS A 41 8.67 -6.28 0.26
N GLY A 42 8.34 -7.30 1.05
CA GLY A 42 9.02 -7.57 2.33
C GLY A 42 10.52 -7.82 2.19
N HIS A 43 10.92 -8.44 1.08
CA HIS A 43 12.33 -8.67 0.74
C HIS A 43 13.11 -7.36 0.49
N LEU A 44 12.43 -6.27 0.10
CA LEU A 44 13.05 -4.97 -0.14
C LEU A 44 13.42 -4.23 1.16
N PHE A 45 12.92 -4.71 2.30
CA PHE A 45 13.18 -4.11 3.62
C PHE A 45 14.07 -4.96 4.50
N ARG A 46 14.59 -6.07 3.96
CA ARG A 46 15.61 -6.86 4.63
C ARG A 46 16.95 -6.19 4.35
N LYS A 47 17.46 -5.50 5.38
CA LYS A 47 18.79 -4.89 5.38
C LYS A 47 19.86 -5.97 5.51
#